data_AF-A0A7W0HA87-F1
#
_entry.id   AF-A0A7W0HA87-F1
#
_cell.length_a   1.000
_cell.length_b   1.000
_cell.length_c   1.000
_cell.angle_alpha   90.00
_cell.angle_beta   90.00
_cell.angle_gamma   90.00
#
_symmetry.space_group_name_H-M   'P 1'
#
loop_
_entity.id
_entity.type
_entity.pdbx_description
1 polymer ?
#
loop_
_entity_poly.entity_id
_entity_poly.type
_entity_poly.pdbx_seq_one_letter_code
_entity_poly.pdbx_strand_id
1 'polypeptide(L)'
;MSLADRLATAQRDRGQASAPSHQDNGAQGGQRSRGSAMSDPLAELKQTVHQALLANLGPKLYDAELPASELEQMVRVALQQEVALTQTPLSNADRTRLTQEIADDILGYGPIEPFLRDPDLTEIMVNGPFDIYIEKSGRLSRVDGQFADEAHLRRTIDKIVARVGRRIDEASPMVDARLPDGSRVNAVIPPLALDGSILTIRKFAADPFTANDLITFGTLTRQTVDFLAACVKGRLNILVSGGTGSGKTTTLNVLSSFIPTDERIVTIEDAAELQMNQDHVLRLESRPSNIEGKGEVAIRDLVRNSLRMRPDRIVVGEIRDAAALDMLQAMNTGHDGSISTLHANTPRDALARLETMVMMAGMDLPIRAIREQVSSAVDLIVQQSRLRDGSRRITYITEVERMEGEVVTMQDIFVFDHSAGFDDNGRALGALRSTGLRPSFLEKLTQHNIQVDPMIFAMSGLR
;
A
#
# COMPACT_ATOMS: atom_id res chain seq x y z
N MET A 1 28.97 35.82 18.54
CA MET A 1 28.61 35.03 19.74
C MET A 1 27.85 33.81 19.28
N SER A 2 28.34 32.63 19.69
CA SER A 2 27.80 31.35 19.25
C SER A 2 26.50 31.00 19.98
N LEU A 3 25.73 30.06 19.45
CA LEU A 3 24.51 29.55 20.09
C LEU A 3 24.77 28.97 21.49
N ALA A 4 25.99 28.45 21.73
CA ALA A 4 26.44 27.96 23.01
C ALA A 4 26.58 29.07 24.07
N ASP A 5 27.01 30.27 23.65
CA ASP A 5 27.15 31.42 24.56
C ASP A 5 25.78 31.93 25.04
N ARG A 6 24.72 31.77 24.24
CA ARG A 6 23.35 32.19 24.60
C ARG A 6 22.66 31.21 25.55
N LEU A 7 22.98 29.92 25.47
CA LEU A 7 22.43 28.89 26.36
C LEU A 7 23.07 28.93 27.75
N ALA A 8 24.35 29.29 27.84
CA ALA A 8 25.07 29.42 29.11
C ALA A 8 24.57 30.61 29.97
N THR A 9 24.11 31.69 29.36
CA THR A 9 23.54 32.85 30.07
C THR A 9 22.15 32.55 30.62
N ALA A 10 21.32 31.81 29.86
CA ALA A 10 19.97 31.43 30.28
C ALA A 10 19.92 30.42 31.44
N GLN A 11 20.98 29.66 31.66
CA GLN A 11 21.09 28.73 32.80
C GLN A 11 21.58 29.40 34.10
N ARG A 12 22.24 30.57 34.02
CA ARG A 12 22.70 31.31 35.21
C ARG A 12 21.58 32.11 35.88
N ASP A 13 20.59 32.56 35.11
CA ASP A 13 19.48 33.38 35.63
C ASP A 13 18.39 32.57 36.35
N ARG A 14 18.40 31.23 36.27
CA ARG A 14 17.45 30.36 36.99
C ARG A 14 17.92 29.90 38.36
N GLY A 15 19.14 30.27 38.79
CA GLY A 15 19.75 29.80 40.03
C GLY A 15 19.51 30.65 41.28
N GLN A 16 18.77 31.77 41.20
CA GLN A 16 18.57 32.67 42.35
C GLN A 16 17.13 33.18 42.45
N ALA A 17 16.27 32.42 43.14
CA ALA A 17 15.10 32.98 43.82
C ALA A 17 14.68 32.05 44.96
N SER A 18 14.89 32.51 46.20
CA SER A 18 14.43 31.91 47.44
C SER A 18 13.00 32.36 47.81
N ALA A 19 12.32 31.51 48.59
CA ALA A 19 10.89 31.49 48.90
C ALA A 19 10.32 32.65 49.73
N PRO A 20 8.97 32.71 49.85
CA PRO A 20 8.35 32.93 51.16
C PRO A 20 7.30 31.86 51.54
N SER A 21 7.19 31.67 52.85
CA SER A 21 6.35 30.75 53.62
C SER A 21 4.92 31.25 53.85
N HIS A 22 3.89 30.37 53.78
CA HIS A 22 3.02 30.01 54.93
C HIS A 22 1.81 29.11 54.56
N GLN A 23 1.54 28.21 55.51
CA GLN A 23 0.25 27.60 55.93
C GLN A 23 -0.20 26.26 55.32
N ASP A 24 0.06 25.23 56.13
CA ASP A 24 -0.66 23.96 56.27
C ASP A 24 -2.18 24.14 56.33
N ASN A 25 -2.90 23.39 55.49
CA ASN A 25 -4.17 22.77 55.85
C ASN A 25 -4.46 21.60 54.90
N GLY A 26 -4.64 20.42 55.48
CA GLY A 26 -4.61 19.15 54.77
C GLY A 26 -5.85 18.82 53.94
N ALA A 27 -5.66 17.90 52.99
CA ALA A 27 -6.65 16.91 52.56
C ALA A 27 -5.99 15.86 51.65
N GLN A 28 -5.88 14.64 52.19
CA GLN A 28 -5.96 13.34 51.48
C GLN A 28 -5.12 13.15 50.20
N GLY A 29 -3.88 12.71 50.39
CA GLY A 29 -3.14 11.96 49.39
C GLY A 29 -3.73 10.57 49.21
N GLY A 30 -4.59 10.40 48.20
CA GLY A 30 -4.94 9.09 47.66
C GLY A 30 -3.75 8.52 46.90
N GLN A 31 -2.88 7.78 47.58
CA GLN A 31 -2.00 6.81 46.95
C GLN A 31 -2.87 5.84 46.15
N ARG A 32 -2.94 6.04 44.82
CA ARG A 32 -3.41 4.99 43.91
C ARG A 32 -2.40 3.86 44.00
N SER A 33 -2.76 2.86 44.81
CA SER A 33 -2.10 1.56 44.87
C SER A 33 -1.82 1.10 43.45
N ARG A 34 -0.55 0.80 43.15
CA ARG A 34 -0.19 -0.10 42.06
C ARG A 34 -0.94 -1.40 42.32
N GLY A 35 -2.06 -1.59 41.63
CA GLY A 35 -2.79 -2.83 41.63
C GLY A 35 -1.83 -3.91 41.14
N SER A 36 -1.51 -4.85 42.04
CA SER A 36 -0.99 -6.16 41.71
C SER A 36 -1.70 -6.67 40.46
N ALA A 37 -0.96 -6.89 39.37
CA ALA A 37 -1.48 -7.60 38.20
C ALA A 37 -1.91 -8.99 38.69
N MET A 38 -3.21 -9.18 38.92
CA MET A 38 -3.77 -10.51 39.02
C MET A 38 -3.51 -11.16 37.67
N SER A 39 -2.62 -12.14 37.66
CA SER A 39 -2.39 -13.01 36.52
C SER A 39 -3.74 -13.54 36.04
N ASP A 40 -4.06 -13.31 34.77
CA ASP A 40 -5.27 -13.84 34.16
C ASP A 40 -5.16 -15.38 34.15
N PRO A 41 -6.00 -16.11 34.92
CA PRO A 41 -5.93 -17.57 35.00
C PRO A 41 -6.03 -18.25 33.63
N LEU A 42 -6.69 -17.59 32.67
CA LEU A 42 -6.81 -18.09 31.30
C LEU A 42 -5.49 -17.95 30.54
N ALA A 43 -4.72 -16.89 30.80
CA ALA A 43 -3.41 -16.68 30.18
C ALA A 43 -2.36 -17.69 30.70
N GLU A 44 -2.36 -18.00 31.99
CA GLU A 44 -1.50 -19.06 32.56
C GLU A 44 -1.84 -20.44 31.99
N LEU A 45 -3.13 -20.73 31.87
CA LEU A 45 -3.62 -21.96 31.27
C LEU A 45 -3.20 -22.06 29.81
N LYS A 46 -3.34 -20.97 29.04
CA LYS A 46 -2.91 -20.87 27.65
C LYS A 46 -1.42 -21.19 27.51
N GLN A 47 -0.58 -20.58 28.34
CA GLN A 47 0.87 -20.78 28.31
C GLN A 47 1.25 -22.24 28.63
N THR A 48 0.58 -22.84 29.62
CA THR A 48 0.80 -24.24 30.02
C THR A 48 0.45 -25.21 28.89
N VAL A 49 -0.75 -25.07 28.33
CA VAL A 49 -1.23 -25.91 27.23
C VAL A 49 -0.35 -25.75 25.98
N HIS A 50 0.05 -24.52 25.67
CA HIS A 50 0.94 -24.23 24.55
C HIS A 50 2.33 -24.87 24.71
N GLN A 51 2.94 -24.80 25.89
CA GLN A 51 4.22 -25.47 26.16
C GLN A 51 4.11 -27.00 26.06
N ALA A 52 3.05 -27.60 26.60
CA ALA A 52 2.82 -29.04 26.52
C ALA A 52 2.65 -29.51 25.06
N LEU A 53 1.92 -28.74 24.24
CA LEU A 53 1.75 -29.02 22.82
C LEU A 53 3.06 -28.94 22.04
N LEU A 54 3.87 -27.89 22.26
CA LEU A 54 5.18 -27.78 21.61
C LEU A 54 6.13 -28.91 22.01
N ALA A 55 6.10 -29.36 23.27
CA ALA A 55 6.90 -30.50 23.70
C ALA A 55 6.47 -31.82 23.03
N ASN A 56 5.16 -32.04 22.87
CA ASN A 56 4.60 -33.27 22.30
C ASN A 56 4.64 -33.31 20.75
N LEU A 57 4.43 -32.17 20.10
CA LEU A 57 4.32 -32.06 18.64
C LEU A 57 5.56 -31.45 17.98
N GLY A 58 6.51 -30.91 18.74
CA GLY A 58 7.69 -30.19 18.26
C GLY A 58 8.39 -30.84 17.05
N PRO A 59 8.74 -32.16 17.11
CA PRO A 59 9.39 -32.83 15.98
C PRO A 59 8.51 -32.95 14.72
N LYS A 60 7.18 -32.99 14.88
CA LYS A 60 6.21 -33.22 13.81
C LYS A 60 5.67 -31.92 13.19
N LEU A 61 5.74 -30.80 13.93
CA LEU A 61 5.33 -29.47 13.45
C LEU A 61 6.21 -28.92 12.33
N TYR A 62 7.46 -29.38 12.24
CA TYR A 62 8.44 -28.98 11.23
C TYR A 62 8.70 -30.07 10.19
N ASP A 63 7.92 -31.15 10.19
CA ASP A 63 8.04 -32.22 9.22
C ASP A 63 7.45 -31.77 7.88
N ALA A 64 8.32 -31.50 6.90
CA ALA A 64 7.95 -30.91 5.62
C ALA A 64 7.15 -31.86 4.71
N GLU A 65 7.06 -33.15 5.06
CA GLU A 65 6.36 -34.17 4.28
C GLU A 65 4.86 -34.31 4.65
N LEU A 66 4.41 -33.72 5.75
CA LEU A 66 3.01 -33.81 6.19
C LEU A 66 2.10 -32.80 5.47
N PRO A 67 0.94 -33.23 4.94
CA PRO A 67 -0.08 -32.32 4.42
C PRO A 67 -0.57 -31.35 5.51
N ALA A 68 -0.73 -30.08 5.17
CA ALA A 68 -1.15 -29.04 6.12
C ALA A 68 -2.48 -29.36 6.85
N SER A 69 -3.43 -29.99 6.16
CA SER A 69 -4.71 -30.42 6.74
C SER A 69 -4.55 -31.53 7.79
N GLU A 70 -3.60 -32.43 7.60
CA GLU A 70 -3.34 -33.53 8.53
C GLU A 70 -2.63 -33.01 9.77
N LEU A 71 -1.66 -32.10 9.60
CA LEU A 71 -1.01 -31.40 10.70
C LEU A 71 -2.02 -30.57 11.52
N GLU A 72 -2.93 -29.86 10.85
CA GLU A 72 -3.98 -29.09 11.51
C GLU A 72 -4.87 -29.99 12.37
N GLN A 73 -5.29 -31.13 11.83
CA GLN A 73 -6.11 -32.11 12.55
C GLN A 73 -5.37 -32.70 13.75
N MET A 74 -4.07 -33.04 13.60
CA MET A 74 -3.24 -33.53 14.69
C MET A 74 -3.09 -32.52 15.83
N VAL A 75 -2.82 -31.25 15.49
CA VAL A 75 -2.72 -30.17 16.48
C VAL A 75 -4.06 -29.97 17.20
N ARG A 76 -5.18 -29.96 16.47
CA ARG A 76 -6.52 -29.82 17.07
C ARG A 76 -6.85 -30.97 18.02
N VAL A 77 -6.53 -32.21 17.67
CA VAL A 77 -6.77 -33.39 18.53
C VAL A 77 -5.91 -33.32 19.79
N ALA A 78 -4.61 -33.04 19.65
CA ALA A 78 -3.71 -32.92 20.79
C ALA A 78 -4.13 -31.77 21.72
N LEU A 79 -4.57 -30.64 21.15
CA LEU A 79 -5.04 -29.49 21.91
C LEU A 79 -6.31 -29.81 22.70
N GLN A 80 -7.27 -30.52 22.10
CA GLN A 80 -8.46 -30.98 22.80
C GLN A 80 -8.13 -31.93 23.96
N GLN A 81 -7.15 -32.83 23.77
CA GLN A 81 -6.69 -33.74 24.83
C GLN A 81 -6.04 -32.96 25.97
N GLU A 82 -5.14 -32.03 25.67
CA GLU A 82 -4.41 -31.26 26.67
C GLU A 82 -5.35 -30.36 27.49
N VAL A 83 -6.28 -29.68 26.83
CA VAL A 83 -7.31 -28.85 27.49
C VAL A 83 -8.27 -29.70 28.32
N ALA A 84 -8.52 -30.97 27.95
CA ALA A 84 -9.33 -31.89 28.73
C ALA A 84 -8.58 -32.44 29.96
N LEU A 85 -7.26 -32.60 29.87
CA LEU A 85 -6.40 -33.01 31.00
C LEU A 85 -6.27 -31.89 32.04
N THR A 86 -6.41 -30.63 31.63
CA THR A 86 -6.34 -29.52 32.58
C THR A 86 -7.63 -29.45 33.39
N GLN A 87 -7.55 -29.63 34.71
CA GLN A 87 -8.69 -29.65 35.63
C GLN A 87 -9.33 -28.27 35.88
N THR A 88 -9.05 -27.28 35.03
CA THR A 88 -9.57 -25.92 35.17
C THR A 88 -11.03 -25.87 34.72
N PRO A 89 -11.98 -25.46 35.58
CA PRO A 89 -13.38 -25.33 35.18
C PRO A 89 -13.52 -24.16 34.19
N LEU A 90 -13.76 -24.48 32.92
CA LEU A 90 -14.00 -23.53 31.85
C LEU A 90 -15.43 -23.66 31.31
N SER A 91 -16.02 -22.54 30.89
CA SER A 91 -17.24 -22.59 30.09
C SER A 91 -16.96 -23.19 28.70
N ASN A 92 -17.97 -23.72 28.02
CA ASN A 92 -17.82 -24.18 26.63
C ASN A 92 -17.35 -23.06 25.69
N ALA A 93 -17.77 -21.81 25.95
CA ALA A 93 -17.35 -20.65 25.18
C ALA A 93 -15.86 -20.34 25.41
N ASP A 94 -15.39 -20.34 26.66
CA ASP A 94 -13.97 -20.10 26.99
C ASP A 94 -13.07 -21.20 26.46
N ARG A 95 -13.51 -22.46 26.55
CA ARG A 95 -12.79 -23.60 25.98
C ARG A 95 -12.63 -23.45 24.46
N THR A 96 -13.70 -23.06 23.77
CA THR A 96 -13.67 -22.85 22.32
C THR A 96 -12.75 -21.69 21.95
N ARG A 97 -12.83 -20.56 22.66
CA ARG A 97 -11.96 -19.39 22.48
C ARG A 97 -10.49 -19.75 22.70
N LEU A 98 -10.16 -20.38 23.83
CA LEU A 98 -8.80 -20.81 24.17
C LEU A 98 -8.24 -21.77 23.12
N THR A 99 -9.05 -22.73 22.67
CA THR A 99 -8.67 -23.68 21.61
C THR A 99 -8.36 -22.94 20.31
N GLN A 100 -9.20 -21.97 19.93
CA GLN A 100 -8.99 -21.20 18.70
C GLN A 100 -7.72 -20.33 18.79
N GLU A 101 -7.50 -19.66 19.92
CA GLU A 101 -6.30 -18.84 20.14
C GLU A 101 -5.01 -19.67 20.09
N ILE A 102 -4.98 -20.84 20.74
CA ILE A 102 -3.79 -21.72 20.72
C ILE A 102 -3.59 -22.32 19.32
N ALA A 103 -4.67 -22.66 18.62
CA ALA A 103 -4.58 -23.09 17.23
C ALA A 103 -4.01 -21.97 16.34
N ASP A 104 -4.44 -20.73 16.53
CA ASP A 104 -3.93 -19.57 15.79
C ASP A 104 -2.46 -19.29 16.12
N ASP A 105 -2.01 -19.48 17.36
CA ASP A 105 -0.57 -19.38 17.75
C ASP A 105 0.30 -20.47 17.09
N ILE A 106 -0.17 -21.72 17.06
CA ILE A 106 0.61 -22.86 16.53
C ILE A 106 0.55 -22.89 14.99
N LEU A 107 -0.66 -22.82 14.43
CA LEU A 107 -0.93 -23.05 13.01
C LEU A 107 -0.96 -21.75 12.22
N GLY A 108 -1.53 -20.68 12.78
CA GLY A 108 -1.66 -19.36 12.17
C GLY A 108 -0.51 -18.40 12.51
N TYR A 109 -0.85 -17.11 12.61
CA TYR A 109 0.08 -16.03 12.95
C TYR A 109 -0.13 -15.48 14.38
N GLY A 110 -0.74 -16.28 15.26
CA GLY A 110 -0.98 -15.93 16.65
C GLY A 110 -2.00 -14.80 16.83
N PRO A 111 -1.76 -13.81 17.70
CA PRO A 111 -2.74 -12.78 18.06
C PRO A 111 -3.22 -11.91 16.89
N ILE A 112 -2.47 -11.88 15.77
CA ILE A 112 -2.84 -11.10 14.58
C ILE A 112 -3.74 -11.87 13.60
N GLU A 113 -3.89 -13.18 13.78
CA GLU A 113 -4.68 -14.05 12.90
C GLU A 113 -6.15 -13.60 12.74
N PRO A 114 -6.88 -13.19 13.80
CA PRO A 114 -8.25 -12.69 13.63
C PRO A 114 -8.33 -11.43 12.75
N PHE A 115 -7.34 -10.53 12.85
CA PHE A 115 -7.28 -9.31 12.05
C PHE A 115 -6.90 -9.59 10.59
N LEU A 116 -6.06 -10.61 10.37
CA LEU A 116 -5.77 -11.09 9.02
C LEU A 116 -7.02 -11.65 8.33
N ARG A 117 -7.92 -12.28 9.08
CA ARG A 117 -9.19 -12.82 8.54
C ARG A 117 -10.28 -11.76 8.31
N ASP A 118 -10.23 -10.60 8.97
CA ASP A 118 -11.26 -9.54 8.80
C ASP A 118 -11.07 -8.78 7.47
N PRO A 119 -11.95 -8.98 6.47
CA PRO A 119 -11.80 -8.35 5.15
C PRO A 119 -11.91 -6.82 5.16
N ASP A 120 -12.46 -6.23 6.22
CA ASP A 120 -12.62 -4.78 6.32
C ASP A 120 -11.32 -4.05 6.73
N LEU A 121 -10.32 -4.80 7.22
CA LEU A 121 -9.03 -4.25 7.63
C LEU A 121 -8.08 -4.13 6.46
N THR A 122 -7.37 -3.00 6.39
CA THR A 122 -6.41 -2.69 5.32
C THR A 122 -4.97 -2.85 5.77
N GLU A 123 -4.68 -2.63 7.05
CA GLU A 123 -3.32 -2.68 7.59
C GLU A 123 -3.31 -3.16 9.05
N ILE A 124 -2.27 -3.90 9.42
CA ILE A 124 -1.99 -4.36 10.78
C ILE A 124 -0.56 -3.93 11.11
N MET A 125 -0.38 -3.22 12.22
CA MET A 125 0.92 -2.72 12.68
C MET A 125 1.17 -3.20 14.10
N VAL A 126 2.23 -3.96 14.29
CA VAL A 126 2.72 -4.44 15.57
C VAL A 126 3.98 -3.63 15.88
N ASN A 127 3.87 -2.70 16.82
CA ASN A 127 4.98 -1.82 17.23
C ASN A 127 5.81 -2.42 18.38
N GLY A 128 5.49 -3.66 18.76
CA GLY A 128 6.09 -4.43 19.84
C GLY A 128 5.11 -5.51 20.30
N PRO A 129 5.51 -6.42 21.19
CA PRO A 129 4.70 -7.58 21.56
C PRO A 129 3.35 -7.21 22.20
N PHE A 130 3.22 -6.02 22.79
CA PHE A 130 2.02 -5.60 23.52
C PHE A 130 1.28 -4.40 22.87
N ASP A 131 1.67 -4.04 21.64
CA ASP A 131 1.14 -2.85 20.98
C ASP A 131 0.79 -3.14 19.52
N ILE A 132 -0.49 -3.42 19.28
CA ILE A 132 -1.05 -3.74 17.96
C ILE A 132 -2.07 -2.66 17.57
N TYR A 133 -1.90 -2.13 16.37
CA TYR A 133 -2.82 -1.23 15.69
C TYR A 133 -3.37 -1.87 14.43
N ILE A 134 -4.57 -1.47 14.07
CA ILE A 134 -5.21 -1.82 12.80
C ILE A 134 -5.68 -0.55 12.10
N GLU A 135 -5.71 -0.60 10.77
CA GLU A 135 -6.42 0.38 9.95
C GLU A 135 -7.73 -0.22 9.43
N LYS A 136 -8.84 0.45 9.75
CA LYS A 136 -10.17 0.16 9.18
C LYS A 136 -10.73 1.43 8.55
N SER A 137 -11.07 1.37 7.26
CA SER A 137 -11.65 2.51 6.53
C SER A 137 -10.84 3.82 6.65
N GLY A 138 -9.50 3.74 6.58
CA GLY A 138 -8.63 4.93 6.65
C GLY A 138 -8.37 5.48 8.06
N ARG A 139 -8.87 4.81 9.11
CA ARG A 139 -8.71 5.21 10.51
C ARG A 139 -7.87 4.18 11.26
N LEU A 140 -6.86 4.67 11.97
CA LEU A 140 -5.98 3.88 12.82
C LEU A 140 -6.57 3.73 14.23
N SER A 141 -6.56 2.52 14.77
CA SER A 141 -6.99 2.25 16.15
C SER A 141 -6.17 1.15 16.80
N ARG A 142 -5.89 1.28 18.09
CA ARG A 142 -5.29 0.22 18.90
C ARG A 142 -6.32 -0.87 19.22
N VAL A 143 -5.89 -2.13 19.29
CA VAL A 143 -6.76 -3.28 19.59
C VAL A 143 -6.32 -4.03 20.85
N ASP A 144 -7.25 -4.77 21.45
CA ASP A 144 -7.02 -5.60 22.64
C ASP A 144 -6.38 -6.97 22.30
N GLY A 145 -5.40 -6.98 21.40
CA GLY A 145 -4.61 -8.15 21.01
C GLY A 145 -3.13 -7.94 21.36
N GLN A 146 -2.49 -8.97 21.91
CA GLN A 146 -1.06 -8.91 22.27
C GLN A 146 -0.39 -10.28 22.14
N PHE A 147 0.89 -10.25 21.78
CA PHE A 147 1.79 -11.38 21.92
C PHE A 147 2.11 -11.62 23.39
N ALA A 148 2.59 -12.82 23.70
CA ALA A 148 2.95 -13.20 25.06
C ALA A 148 4.21 -12.47 25.52
N ASP A 149 5.18 -12.36 24.61
CA ASP A 149 6.47 -11.71 24.81
C ASP A 149 7.13 -11.41 23.44
N GLU A 150 8.29 -10.75 23.49
CA GLU A 150 9.12 -10.46 22.31
C GLU A 150 9.54 -11.74 21.57
N ALA A 151 9.79 -12.84 22.30
CA ALA A 151 10.17 -14.10 21.69
C ALA A 151 9.03 -14.71 20.86
N HIS A 152 7.77 -14.53 21.28
CA HIS A 152 6.58 -14.95 20.54
C HIS A 152 6.42 -14.14 19.25
N LEU A 153 6.55 -12.81 19.32
CA LEU A 153 6.53 -11.98 18.12
C LEU A 153 7.65 -12.38 17.15
N ARG A 154 8.87 -12.60 17.67
CA ARG A 154 10.01 -13.01 16.85
C ARG A 154 9.78 -14.34 16.15
N ARG A 155 9.27 -15.36 16.85
CA ARG A 155 8.90 -16.65 16.24
C ARG A 155 7.87 -16.48 15.12
N THR A 156 6.91 -15.57 15.30
CA THR A 156 5.88 -15.29 14.28
C THR A 156 6.50 -14.64 13.04
N ILE A 157 7.41 -13.67 13.23
CA ILE A 157 8.18 -13.06 12.13
C ILE A 157 9.00 -14.12 11.40
N ASP A 158 9.75 -14.94 12.12
CA ASP A 158 10.58 -16.00 11.53
C ASP A 158 9.73 -17.00 10.73
N LYS A 159 8.54 -17.35 11.23
CA LYS A 159 7.57 -18.22 10.53
C LYS A 159 7.07 -17.61 9.21
N ILE A 160 6.78 -16.31 9.18
CA ILE A 160 6.37 -15.60 7.96
C ILE A 160 7.51 -15.62 6.94
N VAL A 161 8.72 -15.25 7.38
CA VAL A 161 9.89 -15.06 6.54
C VAL A 161 10.39 -16.38 5.95
N ALA A 162 10.36 -17.47 6.74
CA ALA A 162 10.78 -18.80 6.32
C ALA A 162 9.96 -19.34 5.14
N ARG A 163 8.65 -19.07 5.09
CA ARG A 163 7.78 -19.52 3.99
C ARG A 163 8.12 -18.88 2.63
N VAL A 164 8.71 -17.69 2.65
CA VAL A 164 9.07 -16.93 1.42
C VAL A 164 10.53 -17.19 1.02
N GLY A 165 11.26 -18.04 1.76
CA GLY A 165 12.67 -18.31 1.53
C GLY A 165 13.57 -17.08 1.77
N ARG A 166 13.11 -16.14 2.60
CA ARG A 166 13.89 -14.98 3.04
C ARG A 166 14.52 -15.27 4.41
N ARG A 167 15.40 -14.39 4.89
CA ARG A 167 16.02 -14.50 6.22
C ARG A 167 15.99 -13.14 6.92
N ILE A 168 15.86 -13.17 8.25
CA ILE A 168 15.94 -12.00 9.12
C ILE A 168 16.75 -12.36 10.37
N ASP A 169 17.88 -11.69 10.56
CA ASP A 169 18.84 -11.92 11.65
C ASP A 169 19.63 -10.65 11.96
N GLU A 170 20.57 -10.69 12.90
CA GLU A 170 21.34 -9.50 13.30
C GLU A 170 22.18 -8.92 12.15
N ALA A 171 22.57 -9.72 11.15
CA ALA A 171 23.30 -9.25 9.99
C ALA A 171 22.37 -8.64 8.93
N SER A 172 21.10 -9.05 8.90
CA SER A 172 20.05 -8.49 8.03
C SER A 172 18.77 -8.25 8.84
N PRO A 173 18.75 -7.18 9.67
CA PRO A 173 17.68 -6.95 10.66
C PRO A 173 16.39 -6.35 10.07
N MET A 174 16.25 -6.32 8.75
CA MET A 174 15.05 -5.85 8.05
C MET A 174 14.71 -6.79 6.90
N VAL A 175 13.42 -6.99 6.65
CA VAL A 175 12.96 -7.87 5.56
C VAL A 175 11.62 -7.42 5.02
N ASP A 176 11.47 -7.54 3.70
CA ASP A 176 10.18 -7.51 3.02
C ASP A 176 9.80 -8.93 2.59
N ALA A 177 8.56 -9.31 2.88
CA ALA A 177 8.01 -10.65 2.64
C ALA A 177 6.54 -10.57 2.19
N ARG A 178 5.95 -11.73 1.91
CA ARG A 178 4.55 -11.89 1.54
C ARG A 178 3.91 -13.02 2.33
N LEU A 179 2.65 -12.82 2.71
CA LEU A 179 1.78 -13.89 3.19
C LEU A 179 1.19 -14.69 2.02
N PRO A 180 0.69 -15.91 2.25
CA PRO A 180 0.08 -16.74 1.20
C PRO A 180 -1.13 -16.11 0.50
N ASP A 181 -1.85 -15.20 1.17
CA ASP A 181 -2.96 -14.43 0.63
C ASP A 181 -2.52 -13.25 -0.27
N GLY A 182 -1.21 -13.04 -0.42
CA GLY A 182 -0.63 -11.94 -1.17
C GLY A 182 -0.34 -10.68 -0.36
N SER A 183 -0.74 -10.63 0.92
CA SER A 183 -0.51 -9.48 1.80
C SER A 183 0.98 -9.22 1.97
N ARG A 184 1.37 -7.94 1.95
CA ARG A 184 2.77 -7.51 2.04
C ARG A 184 3.18 -7.36 3.50
N VAL A 185 4.36 -7.85 3.83
CA VAL A 185 4.90 -7.83 5.18
C VAL A 185 6.23 -7.10 5.17
N ASN A 186 6.38 -6.13 6.07
CA ASN A 186 7.67 -5.55 6.43
C ASN A 186 7.96 -5.89 7.89
N ALA A 187 9.15 -6.37 8.20
CA ALA A 187 9.58 -6.60 9.58
C ALA A 187 10.97 -6.01 9.82
N VAL A 188 11.14 -5.46 11.02
CA VAL A 188 12.41 -4.90 11.50
C VAL A 188 12.65 -5.42 12.92
N ILE A 189 13.86 -5.91 13.18
CA ILE A 189 14.23 -6.50 14.47
C ILE A 189 15.38 -5.70 15.13
N PRO A 190 15.64 -5.91 16.44
CA PRO A 190 16.86 -5.44 17.06
C PRO A 190 18.12 -5.89 16.29
N PRO A 191 19.18 -5.06 16.21
CA PRO A 191 19.36 -3.80 16.94
C PRO A 191 18.78 -2.54 16.27
N LEU A 192 18.15 -2.65 15.08
CA LEU A 192 17.57 -1.46 14.41
C LEU A 192 16.28 -0.98 15.08
N ALA A 193 15.44 -1.92 15.51
CA ALA A 193 14.25 -1.62 16.29
C ALA A 193 14.61 -1.65 17.79
N LEU A 194 14.85 -0.46 18.37
CA LEU A 194 15.38 -0.30 19.72
C LEU A 194 14.44 -0.82 20.81
N ASP A 195 13.13 -0.73 20.58
CA ASP A 195 12.08 -1.06 21.55
C ASP A 195 11.51 -2.49 21.36
N GLY A 196 12.15 -3.32 20.54
CA GLY A 196 11.70 -4.67 20.19
C GLY A 196 11.32 -4.81 18.72
N SER A 197 10.93 -6.01 18.30
CA SER A 197 10.60 -6.28 16.90
C SER A 197 9.34 -5.53 16.45
N ILE A 198 9.38 -5.03 15.21
CA ILE A 198 8.29 -4.32 14.56
C ILE A 198 7.83 -5.12 13.34
N LEU A 199 6.52 -5.22 13.14
CA LEU A 199 5.90 -5.93 12.02
C LEU A 199 4.74 -5.12 11.46
N THR A 200 4.80 -4.81 10.17
CA THR A 200 3.71 -4.13 9.44
C THR A 200 3.21 -5.03 8.32
N ILE A 201 1.91 -5.27 8.30
CA ILE A 201 1.23 -6.06 7.28
C ILE A 201 0.22 -5.18 6.56
N ARG A 202 0.45 -4.96 5.27
CA ARG A 202 -0.52 -4.31 4.39
C ARG A 202 -1.30 -5.40 3.65
N LYS A 203 -2.59 -5.48 3.95
CA LYS A 203 -3.43 -6.56 3.43
C LYS A 203 -3.66 -6.42 1.94
N PHE A 204 -3.65 -7.55 1.25
CA PHE A 204 -4.09 -7.61 -0.13
C PHE A 204 -5.62 -7.52 -0.15
N ALA A 205 -6.17 -6.53 -0.86
CA ALA A 205 -7.62 -6.41 -0.98
C ALA A 205 -8.15 -7.62 -1.76
N ALA A 206 -9.05 -8.39 -1.15
CA ALA A 206 -9.60 -9.58 -1.79
C ALA A 206 -10.46 -9.26 -3.02
N ASP A 207 -11.13 -8.10 -3.01
CA ASP A 207 -11.92 -7.60 -4.13
C ASP A 207 -11.41 -6.21 -4.55
N PRO A 208 -10.90 -6.05 -5.79
CA PRO A 208 -10.43 -4.75 -6.26
C PRO A 208 -11.62 -3.84 -6.53
N PHE A 209 -11.49 -2.55 -6.18
CA PHE A 209 -12.53 -1.56 -6.50
C PHE A 209 -12.83 -1.52 -8.00
N THR A 210 -14.11 -1.39 -8.33
CA THR A 210 -14.62 -1.25 -9.69
C THR A 210 -14.79 0.21 -10.08
N ALA A 211 -15.06 0.46 -11.37
CA ALA A 211 -15.42 1.79 -11.84
C ALA A 211 -16.68 2.35 -11.16
N ASN A 212 -17.66 1.50 -10.84
CA ASN A 212 -18.89 1.92 -10.15
C ASN A 212 -18.60 2.32 -8.70
N ASP A 213 -17.65 1.67 -8.04
CA ASP A 213 -17.22 2.05 -6.69
C ASP A 213 -16.56 3.43 -6.70
N LEU A 214 -15.66 3.69 -7.65
CA LEU A 214 -15.02 5.01 -7.78
C LEU A 214 -16.03 6.12 -8.10
N ILE A 215 -17.11 5.83 -8.84
CA ILE A 215 -18.21 6.78 -9.04
C ILE A 215 -18.98 6.99 -7.73
N THR A 216 -19.30 5.92 -7.01
CA THR A 216 -20.02 5.98 -5.72
C THR A 216 -19.24 6.76 -4.66
N PHE A 217 -17.91 6.63 -4.66
CA PHE A 217 -17.03 7.40 -3.78
C PHE A 217 -16.90 8.86 -4.18
N GLY A 218 -17.35 9.24 -5.38
CA GLY A 218 -17.16 10.56 -5.99
C GLY A 218 -15.74 10.80 -6.49
N THR A 219 -14.90 9.76 -6.63
CA THR A 219 -13.54 9.87 -7.17
C THR A 219 -13.53 10.24 -8.65
N LEU A 220 -14.48 9.69 -9.41
CA LEU A 220 -14.74 9.97 -10.82
C LEU A 220 -16.25 10.21 -11.02
N THR A 221 -16.62 10.80 -12.15
CA THR A 221 -18.03 10.86 -12.58
C THR A 221 -18.28 9.77 -13.63
N ARG A 222 -19.54 9.40 -13.88
CA ARG A 222 -19.90 8.47 -14.97
C ARG A 222 -19.32 8.94 -16.31
N GLN A 223 -19.50 10.23 -16.60
CA GLN A 223 -19.00 10.88 -17.79
C GLN A 223 -17.49 10.69 -17.97
N THR A 224 -16.69 10.89 -16.92
CA THR A 224 -15.23 10.74 -17.03
C THR A 224 -14.79 9.28 -17.02
N VAL A 225 -15.53 8.37 -16.38
CA VAL A 225 -15.31 6.93 -16.52
C VAL A 225 -15.51 6.47 -17.97
N ASP A 226 -16.61 6.87 -18.62
CA ASP A 226 -16.91 6.47 -19.99
C ASP A 226 -15.85 7.02 -20.96
N PHE A 227 -15.40 8.26 -20.74
CA PHE A 227 -14.29 8.85 -21.47
C PHE A 227 -12.97 8.09 -21.28
N LEU A 228 -12.58 7.81 -20.03
CA LEU A 228 -11.33 7.08 -19.75
C LEU A 228 -11.37 5.64 -20.28
N ALA A 229 -12.53 4.98 -20.24
CA ALA A 229 -12.72 3.67 -20.85
C ALA A 229 -12.53 3.73 -22.39
N ALA A 230 -13.02 4.78 -23.05
CA ALA A 230 -12.77 5.00 -24.46
C ALA A 230 -11.28 5.23 -24.75
N CYS A 231 -10.59 6.02 -23.91
CA CYS A 231 -9.13 6.24 -24.01
C CYS A 231 -8.34 4.94 -23.89
N VAL A 232 -8.67 4.08 -22.91
CA VAL A 232 -8.01 2.78 -22.73
C VAL A 232 -8.24 1.89 -23.95
N LYS A 233 -9.50 1.76 -24.42
CA LYS A 233 -9.85 0.95 -25.60
C LYS A 233 -9.20 1.45 -26.88
N GLY A 234 -9.08 2.77 -27.04
CA GLY A 234 -8.40 3.40 -28.18
C GLY A 234 -6.87 3.47 -28.05
N ARG A 235 -6.28 2.67 -27.16
CA ARG A 235 -4.82 2.53 -26.99
C ARG A 235 -4.10 3.84 -26.70
N LEU A 236 -4.70 4.71 -25.89
CA LEU A 236 -3.98 5.87 -25.37
C LEU A 236 -3.04 5.47 -24.23
N ASN A 237 -1.85 6.06 -24.25
CA ASN A 237 -0.84 5.94 -23.23
C ASN A 237 -1.20 6.85 -22.04
N ILE A 238 -1.51 6.25 -20.90
CA ILE A 238 -2.08 6.95 -19.73
C ILE A 238 -1.12 6.91 -18.55
N LEU A 239 -0.86 8.08 -17.96
CA LEU A 239 -0.14 8.20 -16.70
C LEU A 239 -1.08 8.63 -15.57
N VAL A 240 -1.16 7.81 -14.52
CA VAL A 240 -1.87 8.16 -13.30
C VAL A 240 -0.89 8.77 -12.31
N SER A 241 -1.03 10.07 -12.01
CA SER A 241 -0.13 10.80 -11.12
C SER A 241 -0.80 11.20 -9.81
N GLY A 242 -0.02 11.36 -8.75
CA GLY A 242 -0.56 11.70 -7.42
C GLY A 242 0.44 11.58 -6.26
N GLY A 243 0.11 12.23 -5.15
CA GLY A 243 0.86 12.09 -3.89
C GLY A 243 0.77 10.68 -3.28
N THR A 244 1.54 10.42 -2.24
CA THR A 244 1.45 9.16 -1.46
C THR A 244 0.07 8.97 -0.85
N GLY A 245 -0.46 7.75 -0.90
CA GLY A 245 -1.79 7.43 -0.36
C GLY A 245 -2.98 8.03 -1.11
N SER A 246 -2.77 8.64 -2.29
CA SER A 246 -3.83 9.25 -3.10
C SER A 246 -4.73 8.23 -3.80
N GLY A 247 -4.29 6.98 -3.96
CA GLY A 247 -5.07 5.91 -4.62
C GLY A 247 -4.70 5.62 -6.08
N LYS A 248 -3.53 6.04 -6.56
CA LYS A 248 -3.09 5.85 -7.96
C LYS A 248 -3.22 4.41 -8.45
N THR A 249 -2.69 3.44 -7.70
CA THR A 249 -2.72 2.03 -8.07
C THR A 249 -4.16 1.51 -8.18
N THR A 250 -5.06 1.98 -7.33
CA THR A 250 -6.50 1.68 -7.42
C THR A 250 -7.10 2.20 -8.73
N THR A 251 -6.84 3.47 -9.08
CA THR A 251 -7.30 4.04 -10.35
C THR A 251 -6.69 3.32 -11.53
N LEU A 252 -5.39 3.00 -11.48
CA LEU A 252 -4.72 2.23 -12.53
C LEU A 252 -5.36 0.84 -12.69
N ASN A 253 -5.71 0.15 -11.60
CA ASN A 253 -6.38 -1.15 -11.65
C ASN A 253 -7.78 -1.07 -12.29
N VAL A 254 -8.53 -0.01 -12.01
CA VAL A 254 -9.83 0.24 -12.68
C VAL A 254 -9.62 0.52 -14.16
N LEU A 255 -8.65 1.36 -14.53
CA LEU A 255 -8.36 1.67 -15.93
C LEU A 255 -7.92 0.42 -16.70
N SER A 256 -7.05 -0.41 -16.13
CA SER A 256 -6.60 -1.64 -16.77
C SER A 256 -7.72 -2.67 -16.96
N SER A 257 -8.78 -2.62 -16.14
CA SER A 257 -9.97 -3.46 -16.36
C SER A 257 -10.73 -3.13 -17.66
N PHE A 258 -10.51 -1.94 -18.24
CA PHE A 258 -11.11 -1.56 -19.53
C PHE A 258 -10.32 -2.06 -20.75
N ILE A 259 -9.15 -2.66 -20.54
CA ILE A 259 -8.37 -3.29 -21.61
C ILE A 259 -9.18 -4.47 -22.19
N PRO A 260 -9.33 -4.57 -23.52
CA PRO A 260 -10.03 -5.69 -24.15
C PRO A 260 -9.49 -7.07 -23.75
N THR A 261 -10.36 -8.07 -23.66
CA THR A 261 -10.02 -9.43 -23.17
C THR A 261 -9.17 -10.23 -24.16
N ASP A 262 -9.12 -9.82 -25.43
CA ASP A 262 -8.33 -10.42 -26.51
C ASP A 262 -6.89 -9.88 -26.59
N GLU A 263 -6.53 -8.91 -25.73
CA GLU A 263 -5.18 -8.36 -25.67
C GLU A 263 -4.30 -9.10 -24.66
N ARG A 264 -3.02 -9.30 -25.02
CA ARG A 264 -2.01 -9.86 -24.13
C ARG A 264 -1.38 -8.77 -23.27
N ILE A 265 -1.54 -8.88 -21.96
CA ILE A 265 -1.13 -7.84 -21.00
C ILE A 265 0.07 -8.34 -20.20
N VAL A 266 1.12 -7.52 -20.09
CA VAL A 266 2.22 -7.74 -19.14
C VAL A 266 2.13 -6.69 -18.04
N THR A 267 1.99 -7.13 -16.79
CA THR A 267 2.07 -6.26 -15.62
C THR A 267 3.46 -6.34 -14.99
N ILE A 268 3.98 -5.20 -14.54
CA ILE A 268 5.31 -5.11 -13.93
C ILE A 268 5.20 -4.25 -12.67
N GLU A 269 5.50 -4.83 -11.52
CA GLU A 269 5.29 -4.16 -10.23
C GLU A 269 6.45 -4.48 -9.27
N ASP A 270 6.74 -3.58 -8.32
CA ASP A 270 7.63 -3.92 -7.20
C ASP A 270 7.05 -5.03 -6.34
N ALA A 271 5.74 -4.97 -6.16
CA ALA A 271 4.94 -5.99 -5.55
C ALA A 271 3.63 -6.02 -6.32
N ALA A 272 3.28 -7.18 -6.90
CA ALA A 272 2.02 -7.42 -7.55
C ALA A 272 0.83 -7.02 -6.65
N GLU A 273 0.23 -5.87 -6.95
CA GLU A 273 -1.00 -5.31 -6.37
C GLU A 273 -2.14 -5.34 -7.41
N LEU A 274 -1.82 -5.38 -8.71
CA LEU A 274 -2.83 -5.38 -9.77
C LEU A 274 -3.56 -6.71 -9.90
N GLN A 275 -4.87 -6.58 -10.09
CA GLN A 275 -5.83 -7.66 -10.24
C GLN A 275 -6.66 -7.37 -11.49
N MET A 276 -6.44 -8.20 -12.51
CA MET A 276 -7.05 -8.08 -13.82
C MET A 276 -7.89 -9.32 -14.09
N ASN A 277 -9.09 -9.13 -14.62
CA ASN A 277 -10.04 -10.21 -14.93
C ASN A 277 -9.84 -10.80 -16.33
N GLN A 278 -8.96 -10.19 -17.14
CA GLN A 278 -8.61 -10.69 -18.47
C GLN A 278 -7.82 -12.00 -18.37
N ASP A 279 -8.01 -12.89 -19.35
CA ASP A 279 -7.38 -14.21 -19.34
C ASP A 279 -5.87 -14.14 -19.62
N HIS A 280 -5.44 -13.27 -20.55
CA HIS A 280 -4.06 -13.26 -21.05
C HIS A 280 -3.14 -12.29 -20.32
N VAL A 281 -3.09 -12.40 -18.99
CA VAL A 281 -2.30 -11.53 -18.11
C VAL A 281 -1.04 -12.23 -17.63
N LEU A 282 0.11 -11.61 -17.86
CA LEU A 282 1.42 -12.09 -17.42
C LEU A 282 1.97 -11.13 -16.37
N ARG A 283 2.03 -11.60 -15.13
CA ARG A 283 2.41 -10.79 -13.97
C ARG A 283 3.90 -10.96 -13.68
N LEU A 284 4.63 -9.86 -13.70
CA LEU A 284 6.06 -9.81 -13.37
C LEU A 284 6.26 -8.95 -12.13
N GLU A 285 7.16 -9.40 -11.25
CA GLU A 285 7.50 -8.73 -10.00
C GLU A 285 9.00 -8.47 -9.95
N SER A 286 9.39 -7.25 -9.53
CA SER A 286 10.79 -6.92 -9.28
C SER A 286 11.31 -7.73 -8.10
N ARG A 287 12.62 -7.94 -8.05
CA ARG A 287 13.26 -8.70 -6.98
C ARG A 287 14.42 -7.87 -6.42
N PRO A 288 14.38 -7.46 -5.14
CA PRO A 288 15.53 -6.80 -4.53
C PRO A 288 16.71 -7.77 -4.42
N SER A 289 17.92 -7.23 -4.35
CA SER A 289 19.13 -8.02 -4.12
C SER A 289 19.01 -8.89 -2.87
N ASN A 290 19.66 -10.05 -2.88
CA ASN A 290 19.84 -10.83 -1.67
C ASN A 290 20.83 -10.15 -0.70
N ILE A 291 21.06 -10.76 0.46
CA ILE A 291 21.96 -10.25 1.51
C ILE A 291 23.40 -10.06 1.00
N GLU A 292 23.81 -10.84 0.00
CA GLU A 292 25.12 -10.71 -0.65
C GLU A 292 25.17 -9.61 -1.72
N GLY A 293 24.10 -8.82 -1.89
CA GLY A 293 23.99 -7.79 -2.93
C GLY A 293 23.83 -8.35 -4.34
N LYS A 294 23.42 -9.62 -4.50
CA LYS A 294 23.29 -10.29 -5.79
C LYS A 294 21.85 -10.59 -6.17
N GLY A 295 21.62 -10.79 -7.47
CA GLY A 295 20.35 -11.29 -7.98
C GLY A 295 19.22 -10.28 -7.95
N GLU A 296 19.51 -8.98 -7.86
CA GLU A 296 18.54 -7.94 -8.11
C GLU A 296 17.95 -8.07 -9.53
N VAL A 297 16.66 -7.85 -9.65
CA VAL A 297 15.94 -7.72 -10.93
C VAL A 297 15.06 -6.48 -10.80
N ALA A 298 15.46 -5.38 -11.43
CA ALA A 298 14.75 -4.11 -11.33
C ALA A 298 13.54 -4.08 -12.27
N ILE A 299 12.60 -3.15 -12.02
CA ILE A 299 11.47 -2.88 -12.94
C ILE A 299 11.99 -2.62 -14.36
N ARG A 300 13.10 -1.87 -14.49
CA ARG A 300 13.74 -1.59 -15.77
C ARG A 300 14.09 -2.86 -16.55
N ASP A 301 14.63 -3.88 -15.89
CA ASP A 301 15.00 -5.14 -16.53
C ASP A 301 13.77 -5.90 -17.02
N LEU A 302 12.70 -5.87 -16.23
CA LEU A 302 11.42 -6.48 -16.57
C LEU A 302 10.74 -5.76 -17.74
N VAL A 303 10.80 -4.43 -17.80
CA VAL A 303 10.28 -3.64 -18.93
C VAL A 303 11.02 -4.00 -20.22
N ARG A 304 12.35 -4.10 -20.18
CA ARG A 304 13.12 -4.53 -21.36
C ARG A 304 12.80 -5.95 -21.79
N ASN A 305 12.64 -6.85 -20.82
CA ASN A 305 12.31 -8.23 -21.10
C ASN A 305 10.89 -8.37 -21.66
N SER A 306 9.93 -7.58 -21.18
CA SER A 306 8.54 -7.65 -21.62
C SER A 306 8.38 -7.32 -23.10
N LEU A 307 9.21 -6.44 -23.67
CA LEU A 307 9.23 -6.15 -25.11
C LEU A 307 9.48 -7.39 -25.99
N ARG A 308 10.10 -8.44 -25.44
CA ARG A 308 10.32 -9.72 -26.13
C ARG A 308 9.19 -10.74 -25.93
N MET A 309 8.24 -10.43 -25.06
CA MET A 309 7.12 -11.29 -24.71
C MET A 309 5.90 -11.09 -25.62
N ARG A 310 6.03 -10.24 -26.66
CA ARG A 310 4.97 -9.81 -27.58
C ARG A 310 3.71 -9.33 -26.83
N PRO A 311 3.81 -8.34 -25.92
CA PRO A 311 2.63 -7.80 -25.25
C PRO A 311 1.87 -6.88 -26.21
N ASP A 312 0.54 -6.87 -26.11
CA ASP A 312 -0.30 -5.81 -26.65
C ASP A 312 -0.29 -4.60 -25.71
N ARG A 313 -0.19 -4.83 -24.40
CA ARG A 313 -0.16 -3.81 -23.35
C ARG A 313 0.93 -4.06 -22.33
N ILE A 314 1.61 -2.99 -21.92
CA ILE A 314 2.52 -3.01 -20.78
C ILE A 314 1.92 -2.11 -19.70
N VAL A 315 1.70 -2.67 -18.51
CA VAL A 315 1.18 -1.95 -17.37
C VAL A 315 2.23 -1.97 -16.26
N VAL A 316 2.77 -0.79 -15.93
CA VAL A 316 3.79 -0.66 -14.88
C VAL A 316 3.13 -0.09 -13.64
N GLY A 317 3.19 -0.80 -12.52
CA GLY A 317 2.55 -0.38 -11.27
C GLY A 317 3.02 1.01 -10.84
N GLU A 318 4.31 1.27 -10.90
CA GLU A 318 4.87 2.59 -10.65
C GLU A 318 6.26 2.76 -11.29
N ILE A 319 6.52 3.91 -11.91
CA ILE A 319 7.84 4.28 -12.42
C ILE A 319 8.47 5.28 -11.44
N ARG A 320 9.70 4.97 -11.00
CA ARG A 320 10.44 5.79 -10.03
C ARG A 320 11.84 6.17 -10.49
N ASP A 321 12.32 5.55 -11.57
CA ASP A 321 13.73 5.54 -11.94
C ASP A 321 13.91 5.48 -13.47
N ALA A 322 15.10 5.05 -13.90
CA ALA A 322 15.49 4.88 -15.29
C ALA A 322 14.55 4.01 -16.14
N ALA A 323 13.67 3.20 -15.54
CA ALA A 323 12.62 2.47 -16.26
C ALA A 323 11.70 3.42 -17.06
N ALA A 324 11.61 4.70 -16.69
CA ALA A 324 10.87 5.71 -17.43
C ALA A 324 11.27 5.77 -18.90
N LEU A 325 12.57 5.75 -19.20
CA LEU A 325 13.05 5.82 -20.59
C LEU A 325 12.63 4.60 -21.40
N ASP A 326 12.83 3.41 -20.85
CA ASP A 326 12.46 2.16 -21.53
C ASP A 326 10.94 2.07 -21.74
N MET A 327 10.15 2.63 -20.81
CA MET A 327 8.68 2.71 -20.94
C MET A 327 8.25 3.71 -22.02
N LEU A 328 8.85 4.91 -22.07
CA LEU A 328 8.62 5.88 -23.14
C LEU A 328 9.00 5.32 -24.52
N GLN A 329 10.06 4.52 -24.59
CA GLN A 329 10.43 3.81 -25.82
C GLN A 329 9.38 2.78 -26.19
N ALA A 330 8.89 1.98 -25.24
CA ALA A 330 7.82 1.01 -25.49
C ALA A 330 6.56 1.69 -26.07
N MET A 331 6.15 2.80 -25.45
CA MET A 331 5.01 3.63 -25.85
C MET A 331 5.15 4.21 -27.26
N ASN A 332 6.36 4.53 -27.70
CA ASN A 332 6.64 5.06 -29.03
C ASN A 332 6.88 3.96 -30.10
N THR A 333 7.09 2.69 -29.70
CA THR A 333 7.55 1.62 -30.60
C THR A 333 6.54 0.46 -30.70
N GLY A 334 5.25 0.78 -30.71
CA GLY A 334 4.19 -0.18 -31.02
C GLY A 334 3.62 -0.95 -29.82
N HIS A 335 3.91 -0.50 -28.59
CA HIS A 335 3.26 -0.96 -27.37
C HIS A 335 2.36 0.15 -26.80
N ASP A 336 1.60 0.76 -27.71
CA ASP A 336 0.63 1.82 -27.43
C ASP A 336 -0.43 1.32 -26.44
N GLY A 337 -1.02 2.27 -25.72
CA GLY A 337 -2.01 1.94 -24.71
C GLY A 337 -1.44 1.50 -23.38
N SER A 338 -0.14 1.71 -23.16
CA SER A 338 0.54 1.41 -21.91
C SER A 338 0.04 2.33 -20.80
N ILE A 339 -0.05 1.79 -19.57
CA ILE A 339 -0.56 2.53 -18.41
C ILE A 339 0.47 2.44 -17.29
N SER A 340 0.77 3.56 -16.64
CA SER A 340 1.65 3.56 -15.48
C SER A 340 1.24 4.56 -14.43
N THR A 341 1.71 4.37 -13.19
CA THR A 341 1.66 5.43 -12.18
C THR A 341 3.02 6.09 -11.94
N LEU A 342 2.99 7.32 -11.43
CA LEU A 342 4.16 8.01 -10.89
C LEU A 342 3.75 8.99 -9.76
N HIS A 343 4.69 9.38 -8.91
CA HIS A 343 4.43 10.37 -7.87
C HIS A 343 4.61 11.81 -8.37
N ALA A 344 3.54 12.60 -8.39
CA ALA A 344 3.61 14.03 -8.68
C ALA A 344 2.43 14.78 -8.05
N ASN A 345 2.62 16.07 -7.79
CA ASN A 345 1.59 16.90 -7.15
C ASN A 345 0.66 17.56 -8.17
N THR A 346 1.12 17.71 -9.42
CA THR A 346 0.36 18.30 -10.54
C THR A 346 0.70 17.56 -11.84
N PRO A 347 -0.13 17.68 -12.90
CA PRO A 347 0.20 17.15 -14.23
C PRO A 347 1.53 17.70 -14.77
N ARG A 348 1.83 18.98 -14.53
CA ARG A 348 3.09 19.60 -14.95
C ARG A 348 4.30 19.02 -14.21
N ASP A 349 4.16 18.78 -12.91
CA ASP A 349 5.20 18.10 -12.12
C ASP A 349 5.42 16.66 -12.59
N ALA A 350 4.37 15.99 -13.08
CA ALA A 350 4.49 14.64 -13.62
C ALA A 350 5.43 14.60 -14.82
N LEU A 351 5.29 15.53 -15.77
CA LEU A 351 6.20 15.67 -16.90
C LEU A 351 7.64 15.99 -16.45
N ALA A 352 7.82 16.96 -15.56
CA ALA A 352 9.14 17.32 -15.04
C ALA A 352 9.85 16.14 -14.32
N ARG A 353 9.06 15.30 -13.64
CA ARG A 353 9.59 14.09 -12.99
C ARG A 353 9.94 13.00 -13.99
N LEU A 354 9.17 12.82 -15.06
CA LEU A 354 9.57 11.93 -16.15
C LEU A 354 10.89 12.39 -16.77
N GLU A 355 11.06 13.70 -17.03
CA GLU A 355 12.32 14.25 -17.54
C GLU A 355 13.49 13.87 -16.62
N THR A 356 13.30 14.05 -15.31
CA THR A 356 14.31 13.70 -14.29
C THR A 356 14.63 12.20 -14.27
N MET A 357 13.61 11.35 -14.31
CA MET A 357 13.77 9.89 -14.31
C MET A 357 14.48 9.39 -15.58
N VAL A 358 14.21 10.00 -16.73
CA VAL A 358 14.91 9.67 -17.98
C VAL A 358 16.39 10.05 -17.89
N MET A 359 16.73 11.18 -17.29
CA MET A 359 18.14 11.56 -17.07
C MET A 359 18.89 10.55 -16.17
N MET A 360 18.20 9.90 -15.23
CA MET A 360 18.78 8.84 -14.39
C MET A 360 19.15 7.57 -15.18
N ALA A 361 18.67 7.42 -16.42
CA ALA A 361 18.96 6.26 -17.25
C ALA A 361 20.43 6.19 -17.72
N GLY A 362 21.22 7.25 -17.48
CA GLY A 362 22.65 7.32 -17.79
C GLY A 362 22.95 7.60 -19.27
N MET A 363 21.95 8.00 -20.05
CA MET A 363 22.13 8.44 -21.44
C MET A 363 22.25 9.95 -21.48
N ASP A 364 23.25 10.46 -22.20
CA ASP A 364 23.46 11.89 -22.41
C ASP A 364 22.53 12.40 -23.53
N LEU A 365 21.23 12.44 -23.22
CA LEU A 365 20.20 12.95 -24.12
C LEU A 365 19.96 14.45 -23.84
N PRO A 366 19.97 15.31 -24.88
CA PRO A 366 19.53 16.69 -24.71
C PRO A 366 18.12 16.75 -24.12
N ILE A 367 17.88 17.68 -23.19
CA ILE A 367 16.57 17.85 -22.51
C ILE A 367 15.41 17.97 -23.50
N ARG A 368 15.64 18.65 -24.62
CA ARG A 368 14.67 18.79 -25.71
C ARG A 368 14.26 17.44 -26.28
N ALA A 369 15.22 16.55 -26.55
CA ALA A 369 14.93 15.21 -27.08
C ALA A 369 14.15 14.36 -26.07
N ILE A 370 14.39 14.54 -24.76
CA ILE A 370 13.61 13.88 -23.71
C ILE A 370 12.15 14.38 -23.75
N ARG A 371 11.95 15.70 -23.84
CA ARG A 371 10.61 16.30 -23.94
C ARG A 371 9.87 15.87 -25.21
N GLU A 372 10.58 15.76 -26.34
CA GLU A 372 10.01 15.28 -27.59
C GLU A 372 9.55 13.83 -27.44
N GLN A 373 10.34 12.97 -26.78
CA GLN A 373 9.92 11.59 -26.47
C GLN A 373 8.72 11.53 -25.51
N VAL A 374 8.70 12.37 -24.47
CA VAL A 374 7.59 12.41 -23.49
C VAL A 374 6.29 12.87 -24.15
N SER A 375 6.32 13.98 -24.88
CA SER A 375 5.14 14.54 -25.57
C SER A 375 4.62 13.66 -26.71
N SER A 376 5.49 12.87 -27.34
CA SER A 376 5.07 11.88 -28.34
C SER A 376 4.50 10.60 -27.72
N ALA A 377 5.00 10.20 -26.54
CA ALA A 377 4.64 8.93 -25.92
C ALA A 377 3.38 9.03 -25.06
N VAL A 378 3.25 10.07 -24.24
CA VAL A 378 2.17 10.20 -23.26
C VAL A 378 1.00 10.93 -23.92
N ASP A 379 -0.18 10.31 -23.94
CA ASP A 379 -1.39 10.95 -24.47
C ASP A 379 -2.16 11.68 -23.36
N LEU A 380 -2.22 11.08 -22.15
CA LEU A 380 -3.12 11.52 -21.09
C LEU A 380 -2.50 11.39 -19.69
N ILE A 381 -2.69 12.41 -18.86
CA ILE A 381 -2.38 12.38 -17.42
C ILE A 381 -3.67 12.44 -16.61
N VAL A 382 -3.83 11.49 -15.69
CA VAL A 382 -4.94 11.44 -14.72
C VAL A 382 -4.37 11.75 -13.34
N GLN A 383 -4.57 12.97 -12.86
CA GLN A 383 -4.06 13.43 -11.58
C GLN A 383 -5.05 13.10 -10.46
N GLN A 384 -4.57 12.40 -9.43
CA GLN A 384 -5.32 12.05 -8.24
C GLN A 384 -4.73 12.69 -6.99
N SER A 385 -5.60 13.22 -6.15
CA SER A 385 -5.23 13.83 -4.87
C SER A 385 -6.06 13.27 -3.72
N ARG A 386 -5.43 13.21 -2.53
CA ARG A 386 -6.14 13.03 -1.26
C ARG A 386 -6.51 14.41 -0.73
N LEU A 387 -7.80 14.70 -0.61
CA LEU A 387 -8.31 15.96 -0.08
C LEU A 387 -8.22 15.98 1.47
N ARG A 388 -8.47 17.15 2.06
CA ARG A 388 -8.36 17.38 3.51
C ARG A 388 -9.32 16.52 4.33
N ASP A 389 -10.46 16.17 3.76
CA ASP A 389 -11.45 15.26 4.36
C ASP A 389 -11.05 13.78 4.27
N GLY A 390 -9.87 13.49 3.73
CA GLY A 390 -9.36 12.15 3.51
C GLY A 390 -9.88 11.48 2.23
N SER A 391 -10.83 12.09 1.54
CA SER A 391 -11.38 11.56 0.29
C SER A 391 -10.33 11.58 -0.83
N ARG A 392 -10.44 10.62 -1.74
CA ARG A 392 -9.55 10.50 -2.91
C ARG A 392 -10.35 10.95 -4.14
N ARG A 393 -9.84 11.95 -4.87
CA ARG A 393 -10.50 12.56 -6.03
C ARG A 393 -9.54 12.67 -7.20
N ILE A 394 -10.04 12.41 -8.41
CA ILE A 394 -9.36 12.88 -9.62
C ILE A 394 -9.55 14.38 -9.69
N THR A 395 -8.44 15.11 -9.74
CA THR A 395 -8.41 16.58 -9.77
C THR A 395 -8.20 17.13 -11.16
N TYR A 396 -7.48 16.40 -12.01
CA TYR A 396 -7.25 16.77 -13.40
C TYR A 396 -7.28 15.53 -14.30
N ILE A 397 -7.89 15.68 -15.48
CA ILE A 397 -7.66 14.82 -16.64
C ILE A 397 -7.10 15.73 -17.73
N THR A 398 -5.82 15.58 -18.01
CA THR A 398 -5.03 16.50 -18.82
C THR A 398 -4.48 15.78 -20.04
N GLU A 399 -4.80 16.28 -21.24
CA GLU A 399 -4.14 15.86 -22.47
C GLU A 399 -2.71 16.40 -22.49
N VAL A 400 -1.78 15.56 -22.91
CA VAL A 400 -0.42 15.97 -23.25
C VAL A 400 -0.38 16.14 -24.76
N GLU A 401 -0.12 17.36 -25.19
CA GLU A 401 -0.03 17.71 -26.60
C GLU A 401 1.44 17.69 -27.05
N ARG A 402 1.73 18.32 -28.18
CA ARG A 402 3.08 18.41 -28.75
C ARG A 402 3.93 19.46 -28.02
N MET A 403 5.16 19.62 -28.49
CA MET A 403 6.01 20.72 -28.06
C MET A 403 5.79 21.98 -28.88
N GLU A 404 5.72 23.12 -28.20
CA GLU A 404 5.88 24.44 -28.78
C GLU A 404 7.24 25.00 -28.35
N GLY A 405 8.21 25.00 -29.27
CA GLY A 405 9.59 25.34 -28.95
C GLY A 405 10.21 24.32 -27.99
N GLU A 406 10.42 24.72 -26.74
CA GLU A 406 11.05 23.89 -25.70
C GLU A 406 10.06 23.42 -24.62
N VAL A 407 8.77 23.75 -24.77
CA VAL A 407 7.73 23.48 -23.77
C VAL A 407 6.74 22.46 -24.31
N VAL A 408 6.48 21.40 -23.53
CA VAL A 408 5.37 20.48 -23.79
C VAL A 408 4.06 21.17 -23.44
N THR A 409 3.16 21.32 -24.42
CA THR A 409 1.83 21.90 -24.19
C THR A 409 0.90 20.84 -23.59
N MET A 410 -0.06 21.31 -22.80
CA MET A 410 -1.00 20.45 -22.09
C MET A 410 -2.35 21.15 -22.05
N GLN A 411 -3.42 20.36 -22.09
CA GLN A 411 -4.77 20.85 -22.06
C GLN A 411 -5.59 20.11 -21.00
N ASP A 412 -6.09 20.84 -20.01
CA ASP A 412 -6.99 20.25 -19.01
C ASP A 412 -8.36 20.03 -19.64
N ILE A 413 -8.75 18.77 -19.79
CA ILE A 413 -10.04 18.36 -20.37
C ILE A 413 -11.10 18.34 -19.27
N PHE A 414 -10.72 17.87 -18.09
CA PHE A 414 -11.56 17.92 -16.90
C PHE A 414 -10.79 18.42 -15.68
N VAL A 415 -11.43 19.26 -14.87
CA VAL A 415 -10.86 19.84 -13.64
C VAL A 415 -11.85 19.70 -12.49
N PHE A 416 -11.36 19.35 -11.30
CA PHE A 416 -12.18 19.27 -10.11
C PHE A 416 -12.59 20.67 -9.63
N ASP A 417 -13.89 20.85 -9.43
CA ASP A 417 -14.46 22.11 -8.98
C ASP A 417 -14.22 22.33 -7.49
N HIS A 418 -13.10 22.95 -7.17
CA HIS A 418 -12.78 23.37 -5.81
C HIS A 418 -13.68 24.51 -5.29
N SER A 419 -14.40 25.23 -6.17
CA SER A 419 -15.21 26.38 -5.79
C SER A 419 -16.51 25.99 -5.07
N ALA A 420 -16.98 24.74 -5.26
CA ALA A 420 -18.12 24.18 -4.54
C ALA A 420 -17.94 24.11 -3.01
N GLY A 421 -16.70 24.26 -2.51
CA GLY A 421 -16.41 24.33 -1.08
C GLY A 421 -16.58 23.00 -0.35
N PHE A 422 -16.93 23.09 0.94
CA PHE A 422 -17.06 21.97 1.85
C PHE A 422 -18.42 22.02 2.57
N ASP A 423 -18.95 20.87 2.96
CA ASP A 423 -20.14 20.78 3.82
C ASP A 423 -19.82 21.11 5.29
N ASP A 424 -20.86 21.14 6.14
CA ASP A 424 -20.72 21.41 7.58
C ASP A 424 -19.84 20.39 8.32
N ASN A 425 -19.62 19.21 7.74
CA ASN A 425 -18.75 18.15 8.27
C ASN A 425 -17.33 18.19 7.65
N GLY A 426 -17.02 19.22 6.87
CA GLY A 426 -15.73 19.41 6.21
C GLY A 426 -15.51 18.53 4.97
N ARG A 427 -16.53 17.87 4.43
CA ARG A 427 -16.43 17.03 3.22
C ARG A 427 -16.46 17.89 1.96
N ALA A 428 -15.62 17.57 0.99
CA ALA A 428 -15.55 18.32 -0.27
C ALA A 428 -16.82 18.11 -1.12
N LEU A 429 -17.45 19.21 -1.55
CA LEU A 429 -18.66 19.20 -2.38
C LEU A 429 -18.38 19.25 -3.88
N GLY A 430 -17.12 19.45 -4.25
CA GLY A 430 -16.68 19.53 -5.64
C GLY A 430 -16.85 18.22 -6.41
N ALA A 431 -16.94 18.36 -7.74
CA ALA A 431 -16.96 17.25 -8.68
C ALA A 431 -16.07 17.59 -9.88
N LEU A 432 -15.69 16.55 -10.63
CA LEU A 432 -14.91 16.71 -11.85
C LEU A 432 -15.80 17.30 -12.95
N ARG A 433 -15.37 18.41 -13.57
CA ARG A 433 -16.11 19.19 -14.57
C ARG A 433 -15.34 19.30 -15.88
N SER A 434 -16.04 19.23 -17.00
CA SER A 434 -15.45 19.51 -18.32
C SER A 434 -15.06 20.98 -18.42
N THR A 435 -13.91 21.25 -19.06
CA THR A 435 -13.45 22.61 -19.39
C THR A 435 -14.05 23.15 -20.69
N GLY A 436 -14.79 22.32 -21.44
CA GLY A 436 -15.29 22.67 -22.78
C GLY A 436 -14.34 22.28 -23.92
N LEU A 437 -13.11 21.88 -23.58
CA LEU A 437 -12.07 21.57 -24.54
C LEU A 437 -12.23 20.14 -25.06
N ARG A 438 -11.99 19.95 -26.37
CA ARG A 438 -12.07 18.66 -27.04
C ARG A 438 -10.64 18.17 -27.32
N PRO A 439 -10.27 16.97 -26.83
CA PRO A 439 -8.93 16.49 -27.02
C PRO A 439 -8.57 16.30 -28.50
N SER A 440 -7.30 16.54 -28.85
CA SER A 440 -6.81 16.34 -30.22
C SER A 440 -6.76 14.86 -30.61
N PHE A 441 -6.52 13.97 -29.64
CA PHE A 441 -6.46 12.51 -29.87
C PHE A 441 -7.81 11.85 -30.18
N LEU A 442 -8.94 12.58 -30.22
CA LEU A 442 -10.23 12.01 -30.64
C LEU A 442 -10.18 11.40 -32.05
N GLU A 443 -9.32 11.94 -32.93
CA GLU A 443 -9.06 11.35 -34.24
C GLU A 443 -8.40 9.96 -34.14
N LYS A 444 -7.43 9.80 -33.22
CA LYS A 444 -6.77 8.51 -32.92
C LYS A 444 -7.79 7.50 -32.39
N LEU A 445 -8.72 7.92 -31.53
CA LEU A 445 -9.81 7.05 -31.06
C LEU A 445 -10.71 6.60 -32.22
N THR A 446 -11.06 7.52 -33.12
CA THR A 446 -11.88 7.21 -34.30
C THR A 446 -11.19 6.19 -35.22
N GLN A 447 -9.87 6.29 -35.42
CA GLN A 447 -9.08 5.30 -36.18
C GLN A 447 -9.10 3.90 -35.54
N HIS A 448 -9.29 3.82 -34.22
CA HIS A 448 -9.50 2.57 -33.49
C HIS A 448 -10.97 2.14 -33.39
N ASN A 449 -11.86 2.74 -34.19
CA ASN A 449 -13.31 2.53 -34.16
C ASN A 449 -13.96 2.84 -32.80
N ILE A 450 -13.34 3.72 -32.00
CA ILE A 450 -13.89 4.19 -30.74
C ILE A 450 -14.52 5.57 -30.95
N GLN A 451 -15.83 5.64 -30.79
CA GLN A 451 -16.59 6.88 -30.83
C GLN A 451 -16.81 7.41 -29.42
N VAL A 452 -16.52 8.70 -29.21
CA VAL A 452 -16.78 9.41 -27.95
C VAL A 452 -17.86 10.44 -28.22
N ASP A 453 -18.93 10.42 -27.43
CA ASP A 453 -20.00 11.41 -27.55
C ASP A 453 -19.44 12.82 -27.30
N PRO A 454 -19.52 13.76 -28.27
CA PRO A 454 -19.03 15.12 -28.08
C PRO A 454 -19.67 15.88 -26.92
N MET A 455 -20.87 15.46 -26.47
CA MET A 455 -21.54 16.04 -25.31
C MET A 455 -20.80 15.77 -23.99
N ILE A 456 -19.90 14.79 -23.95
CA ILE A 456 -19.01 14.55 -22.81
C ILE A 456 -18.16 15.79 -22.48
N PHE A 457 -17.83 16.62 -23.48
CA PHE A 457 -17.03 17.82 -23.28
C PHE A 457 -17.87 19.08 -23.07
N ALA A 458 -19.20 19.02 -23.13
CA ALA A 458 -20.02 20.19 -22.91
C ALA A 458 -19.80 20.75 -21.49
N MET A 459 -19.63 22.07 -21.36
CA MET A 459 -19.54 22.70 -20.05
C MET A 459 -20.85 22.52 -19.30
N SER A 460 -20.85 21.70 -18.25
CA SER A 460 -21.93 21.67 -17.28
C SER A 460 -21.86 22.98 -16.47
N GLY A 461 -22.82 23.87 -16.69
CA GLY A 461 -22.76 25.30 -16.35
C GLY A 461 -21.98 25.67 -15.09
N LEU A 462 -20.92 26.46 -15.29
CA LEU A 462 -20.39 27.41 -14.30
C LEU A 462 -21.52 28.41 -14.03
N ARG A 463 -22.20 28.29 -12.89
CA ARG A 463 -23.07 29.35 -12.37
C ARG A 463 -22.37 30.07 -11.24
#